data_AF-A0A453CK88-F1
#
_entry.id   AF-A0A453CK88-F1
#
_cell.length_a   1.000
_cell.length_b   1.000
_cell.length_c   1.000
_cell.angle_alpha   90.00
_cell.angle_beta   90.00
_cell.angle_gamma   90.00
#
_symmetry.space_group_name_H-M   'P 1'
#
loop_
_entity.id
_entity.type
_entity.pdbx_description
1 polymer ?
#
loop_
_entity_poly.entity_id
_entity_poly.type
_entity_poly.pdbx_seq_one_letter_code
_entity_poly.pdbx_strand_id
1 'polypeptide(L)'
;VKESLKLRQIMQTILTLGNALNQGTARGSAVGFRLDSLLKLSDTRARNNKMTLMHYLCKLLAEKLPELLDFDKDLIHLEAASKIQLKLLAEEMQAINKGLEKVEQELAASVNDGAISVGFRK
;
A
#
# COMPACT_ATOMS: atom_id res chain seq x y z
N VAL A 1 -0.61 -7.41 -0.36
CA VAL A 1 0.01 -7.03 0.94
C VAL A 1 -0.34 -8.04 2.04
N LYS A 2 -1.60 -8.16 2.50
CA LYS A 2 -1.97 -9.04 3.63
C LYS A 2 -1.61 -10.53 3.41
N GLU A 3 -1.70 -11.00 2.18
CA GLU A 3 -1.43 -12.41 1.82
C GLU A 3 0.06 -12.75 1.68
N SER A 4 0.97 -11.76 1.73
CA SER A 4 2.40 -12.05 1.60
C SER A 4 2.93 -12.68 2.90
N LEU A 5 3.09 -14.00 2.90
CA LEU A 5 3.73 -14.74 3.98
C LEU A 5 5.18 -14.30 4.17
N LYS A 6 5.87 -13.95 3.09
CA LYS A 6 7.25 -13.48 3.10
C LYS A 6 7.38 -12.15 3.84
N LEU A 7 6.53 -11.18 3.52
CA LEU A 7 6.48 -9.90 4.23
C LEU A 7 6.17 -10.12 5.72
N ARG A 8 5.24 -11.03 6.05
CA ARG A 8 4.91 -11.36 7.46
C ARG A 8 6.12 -11.89 8.21
N GLN A 9 6.90 -12.78 7.61
CA GLN A 9 8.13 -13.31 8.22
C GLN A 9 9.20 -12.24 8.39
N ILE A 10 9.41 -11.37 7.38
CA ILE A 10 10.35 -10.24 7.49
C ILE A 10 9.96 -9.31 8.64
N MET A 11 8.67 -8.98 8.78
CA MET A 11 8.17 -8.15 9.89
C MET A 11 8.41 -8.82 11.25
N GLN A 12 8.24 -10.13 11.34
CA GLN A 12 8.52 -10.89 12.56
C GLN A 12 10.03 -10.86 12.89
N THR A 13 10.90 -11.02 11.90
CA THR A 13 12.35 -10.90 12.09
C THR A 13 12.73 -9.51 12.60
N ILE A 14 12.14 -8.45 12.02
CA ILE A 14 12.35 -7.07 12.47
C ILE A 14 11.88 -6.88 13.92
N LEU A 15 10.72 -7.44 14.29
CA LEU A 15 10.23 -7.38 15.67
C LEU A 15 11.19 -8.07 16.64
N THR A 16 11.67 -9.26 16.30
CA THR A 16 12.64 -10.02 17.11
C THR A 16 13.95 -9.25 17.28
N LEU A 17 14.50 -8.67 16.20
CA LEU A 17 15.70 -7.84 16.26
C LEU A 17 15.46 -6.58 17.11
N GLY A 18 14.32 -5.92 16.92
CA GLY A 18 13.93 -4.74 17.69
C GLY A 18 13.84 -5.03 19.18
N ASN A 19 13.18 -6.11 19.58
CA ASN A 19 13.07 -6.52 20.98
C ASN A 19 14.43 -6.85 21.59
N ALA A 20 15.29 -7.56 20.87
CA ALA A 20 16.66 -7.88 21.32
C ALA A 20 17.50 -6.61 21.54
N LEU A 21 17.46 -5.66 20.60
CA LEU A 21 18.20 -4.40 20.70
C LEU A 21 17.68 -3.47 21.80
N ASN A 22 16.38 -3.53 22.08
CA ASN A 22 15.72 -2.68 23.08
C ASN A 22 15.53 -3.40 24.43
N GLN A 23 16.18 -4.55 24.64
CA GLN A 23 16.08 -5.30 25.88
C GLN A 23 16.40 -4.42 27.10
N GLY A 24 15.57 -4.50 28.14
CA GLY A 24 15.70 -3.67 29.34
C GLY A 24 15.10 -2.26 29.23
N THR A 25 14.55 -1.89 28.08
CA THR A 25 13.76 -0.65 27.92
C THR A 25 12.27 -0.96 27.83
N ALA A 26 11.41 0.06 27.92
CA ALA A 26 9.97 -0.07 27.68
C ALA A 26 9.61 -0.61 26.29
N ARG A 27 10.57 -0.64 25.35
CA ARG A 27 10.39 -1.15 23.97
C ARG A 27 10.94 -2.56 23.76
N GLY A 28 11.53 -3.20 24.77
CA GLY A 28 12.19 -4.51 24.66
C GLY A 28 11.26 -5.73 24.63
N SER A 29 9.97 -5.55 24.88
CA SER A 29 8.94 -6.60 24.90
C SER A 29 7.73 -6.22 24.04
N ALA A 30 7.98 -5.60 22.89
CA ALA A 30 6.92 -5.20 21.98
C ALA A 30 6.27 -6.43 21.34
N VAL A 31 4.94 -6.37 21.17
CA VAL A 31 4.15 -7.37 20.41
C VAL A 31 4.01 -7.00 18.92
N GLY A 32 4.43 -5.78 18.58
CA GLY A 32 4.37 -5.24 17.23
C GLY A 32 4.98 -3.84 17.17
N PHE A 33 5.10 -3.30 15.97
CA PHE A 33 5.60 -1.95 15.73
C PHE A 33 4.78 -1.30 14.62
N ARG A 34 4.82 0.04 14.57
CA ARG A 34 4.17 0.81 13.51
C ARG A 34 5.01 0.78 12.23
N LEU A 35 4.36 0.78 11.07
CA LEU A 35 5.05 0.70 9.76
C LEU A 35 6.03 1.85 9.50
N ASP A 36 5.76 3.05 10.03
CA ASP A 36 6.69 4.21 9.98
C ASP A 36 8.07 3.89 10.59
N SER A 37 8.13 2.93 11.52
CA SER A 37 9.36 2.54 12.19
C SER A 37 10.33 1.79 11.27
N LEU A 38 9.88 1.28 10.12
CA LEU A 38 10.75 0.66 9.12
C LEU A 38 11.81 1.64 8.59
N LEU A 39 11.49 2.93 8.51
CA LEU A 39 12.44 3.95 8.06
C LEU A 39 13.67 4.04 8.97
N LYS A 40 13.51 3.73 10.26
CA LYS A 40 14.57 3.80 11.27
C LYS A 40 15.59 2.67 11.17
N LEU A 41 15.32 1.62 10.39
CA LEU A 41 16.27 0.52 10.19
C LEU A 41 17.53 1.02 9.47
N SER A 42 17.39 1.99 8.58
CA SER A 42 18.50 2.64 7.89
C SER A 42 19.26 3.63 8.79
N ASP A 43 18.61 4.18 9.79
CA ASP A 43 19.22 5.15 10.73
C ASP A 43 19.95 4.47 11.90
N THR A 44 19.49 3.28 12.30
CA THR A 44 20.04 2.55 13.44
C THR A 44 21.37 1.91 13.06
N ARG A 45 22.48 2.39 13.64
CA ARG A 45 23.85 1.95 13.32
C ARG A 45 24.47 1.08 14.40
N ALA A 46 25.33 0.16 13.97
CA ALA A 46 26.24 -0.54 14.86
C ALA A 46 27.24 0.44 15.51
N ARG A 47 27.81 0.08 16.66
CA ARG A 47 28.76 0.93 17.41
C ARG A 47 29.96 1.41 16.58
N ASN A 48 30.38 0.62 15.59
CA ASN A 48 31.47 0.95 14.69
C ASN A 48 31.06 1.83 13.49
N ASN A 49 29.78 2.24 13.40
CA ASN A 49 29.17 3.03 12.33
C ASN A 49 29.26 2.48 10.89
N LYS A 50 29.86 1.29 10.69
CA LYS A 50 30.06 0.69 9.36
C LYS A 50 28.81 -0.01 8.81
N MET A 51 27.86 -0.35 9.65
CA MET A 51 26.69 -1.16 9.29
C MET A 51 25.44 -0.60 9.96
N THR A 52 24.33 -0.56 9.21
CA THR A 52 23.00 -0.24 9.76
C THR A 52 22.23 -1.52 10.07
N LEU A 53 21.15 -1.40 10.84
CA LEU A 53 20.25 -2.52 11.09
C LEU A 53 19.62 -3.05 9.80
N MET A 54 19.35 -2.18 8.82
CA MET A 54 18.90 -2.60 7.49
C MET A 54 19.92 -3.47 6.77
N HIS A 55 21.20 -3.08 6.76
CA HIS A 55 22.26 -3.92 6.17
C HIS A 55 22.34 -5.28 6.88
N TYR A 56 22.20 -5.29 8.21
CA TYR A 56 22.24 -6.52 8.99
C TYR A 56 21.04 -7.42 8.69
N LEU A 57 19.84 -6.86 8.58
CA LEU A 57 18.65 -7.58 8.17
C LEU A 57 18.83 -8.22 6.78
N CYS A 58 19.30 -7.46 5.78
CA CYS A 58 19.54 -8.01 4.45
C CYS A 58 20.55 -9.17 4.46
N LYS A 59 21.65 -9.03 5.21
CA LYS A 59 22.64 -10.10 5.39
C LYS A 59 22.03 -11.34 6.04
N LEU A 60 21.28 -11.15 7.12
CA LEU A 60 20.61 -12.23 7.85
C LEU A 60 19.62 -12.98 6.97
N LEU A 61 18.79 -12.26 6.20
CA LEU A 61 17.83 -12.86 5.28
C LEU A 61 18.56 -13.64 4.18
N ALA A 62 19.61 -13.08 3.57
CA ALA A 62 20.37 -13.78 2.54
C ALA A 62 21.05 -15.06 3.03
N GLU A 63 21.54 -15.08 4.28
CA GLU A 63 22.23 -16.25 4.85
C GLU A 63 21.29 -17.32 5.39
N LYS A 64 20.11 -16.94 5.91
CA LYS A 64 19.24 -17.84 6.67
C LYS A 64 17.89 -18.11 6.03
N LEU A 65 17.36 -17.15 5.28
CA LEU A 65 16.00 -17.15 4.74
C LEU A 65 15.99 -16.55 3.31
N PRO A 66 16.80 -17.07 2.37
CA PRO A 66 16.97 -16.49 1.04
C PRO A 66 15.67 -16.45 0.23
N GLU A 67 14.71 -17.32 0.53
CA GLU A 67 13.37 -17.35 -0.06
C GLU A 67 12.51 -16.11 0.24
N LEU A 68 12.93 -15.29 1.20
CA LEU A 68 12.25 -14.03 1.54
C LEU A 68 12.77 -12.84 0.73
N LEU A 69 13.90 -12.99 0.02
CA LEU A 69 14.53 -11.88 -0.68
C LEU A 69 13.73 -11.35 -1.87
N ASP A 70 12.79 -12.14 -2.39
CA ASP A 70 11.90 -11.76 -3.48
C ASP A 70 10.45 -11.51 -3.01
N PHE A 71 10.27 -11.10 -1.74
CA PHE A 71 8.96 -10.72 -1.19
C PHE A 71 8.27 -9.58 -1.95
N ASP A 72 9.05 -8.75 -2.66
CA ASP A 72 8.56 -7.66 -3.49
C ASP A 72 7.69 -8.17 -4.65
N LYS A 73 7.92 -9.41 -5.11
CA LYS A 73 7.06 -10.08 -6.10
C LYS A 73 5.65 -10.36 -5.58
N ASP A 74 5.43 -10.39 -4.27
CA ASP A 74 4.07 -10.49 -3.70
C ASP A 74 3.36 -9.12 -3.65
N LEU A 75 4.09 -8.04 -3.98
CA LEU A 75 3.69 -6.64 -3.79
C LEU A 75 3.69 -5.85 -5.11
N ILE A 76 3.51 -6.51 -6.25
CA ILE A 76 3.58 -5.90 -7.60
C ILE A 76 2.73 -4.64 -7.79
N HIS A 77 1.60 -4.52 -7.09
CA HIS A 77 0.71 -3.37 -7.20
C HIS A 77 1.04 -2.23 -6.22
N LEU A 78 2.01 -2.42 -5.32
CA LEU A 78 2.29 -1.48 -4.24
C LEU A 78 2.72 -0.11 -4.77
N GLU A 79 3.58 -0.07 -5.78
CA GLU A 79 4.04 1.20 -6.38
C GLU A 79 2.91 1.92 -7.12
N ALA A 80 2.08 1.20 -7.86
CA ALA A 80 0.92 1.80 -8.53
C ALA A 80 -0.08 2.32 -7.50
N ALA A 81 -0.36 1.54 -6.45
CA ALA A 81 -1.29 1.90 -5.39
C ALA A 81 -0.81 3.12 -4.58
N SER A 82 0.50 3.29 -4.35
CA SER A 82 1.03 4.43 -3.59
C SER A 82 0.83 5.77 -4.30
N LYS A 83 0.62 5.75 -5.62
CA LYS A 83 0.37 6.95 -6.44
C LYS A 83 -1.11 7.33 -6.52
N ILE A 84 -2.02 6.49 -6.03
CA ILE A 84 -3.47 6.74 -6.09
C ILE A 84 -3.84 7.83 -5.07
N GLN A 85 -4.48 8.90 -5.57
CA GLN A 85 -5.05 9.94 -4.73
C GLN A 85 -6.54 9.66 -4.51
N LEU A 86 -6.87 9.06 -3.36
CA LEU A 86 -8.26 8.64 -3.04
C LEU A 86 -9.28 9.79 -3.13
N LYS A 87 -8.86 11.01 -2.80
CA LYS A 87 -9.71 12.20 -2.90
C LYS A 87 -10.11 12.47 -4.36
N LEU A 88 -9.13 12.50 -5.27
CA LEU A 88 -9.40 12.73 -6.70
C LEU A 88 -10.26 11.61 -7.27
N LEU A 89 -9.97 10.36 -6.92
CA LEU A 89 -10.76 9.20 -7.35
C LEU A 89 -12.23 9.31 -6.92
N ALA A 90 -12.49 9.77 -5.70
CA ALA A 90 -13.84 9.98 -5.20
C ALA A 90 -14.55 11.14 -5.93
N GLU A 91 -13.84 12.23 -6.22
CA GLU A 91 -14.36 13.36 -6.99
C GLU A 91 -14.72 12.95 -8.43
N GLU A 92 -13.87 12.15 -9.09
CA GLU A 92 -14.13 11.59 -10.41
C GLU A 92 -15.35 10.67 -10.42
N MET A 93 -15.48 9.77 -9.44
CA MET A 93 -16.66 8.92 -9.31
C MET A 93 -17.95 9.74 -9.14
N GLN A 94 -17.92 10.80 -8.34
CA GLN A 94 -19.07 11.69 -8.17
C GLN A 94 -19.43 12.41 -9.46
N ALA A 95 -18.42 12.88 -10.21
CA ALA A 95 -18.63 13.53 -11.49
C ALA A 95 -19.26 12.57 -12.52
N ILE A 96 -18.78 11.32 -12.57
CA ILE A 96 -19.32 10.26 -13.43
C ILE A 96 -20.78 9.96 -13.07
N ASN A 97 -21.09 9.75 -11.78
CA ASN A 97 -22.46 9.46 -11.34
C ASN A 97 -23.43 10.61 -11.70
N LYS A 98 -23.04 11.86 -11.45
CA LYS A 98 -23.84 13.03 -11.84
C LYS A 98 -23.99 13.14 -13.36
N GLY A 99 -22.97 12.79 -14.12
CA GLY A 99 -23.03 12.75 -15.58
C GLY A 99 -24.03 11.71 -16.07
N LEU A 100 -24.02 10.52 -15.48
CA LEU A 100 -24.96 9.45 -15.79
C LEU A 100 -26.41 9.85 -15.46
N GLU A 101 -26.66 10.39 -14.27
CA GLU A 101 -27.98 10.89 -13.86
C GLU A 101 -28.55 11.90 -14.86
N LYS A 102 -27.71 12.80 -15.40
CA LYS A 102 -28.12 13.75 -16.43
C LYS A 102 -28.49 13.06 -17.74
N VAL A 103 -27.69 12.10 -18.20
CA VAL A 103 -28.00 11.34 -19.43
C VAL A 103 -29.31 10.58 -19.28
N GLU A 104 -29.58 9.98 -18.13
CA GLU A 104 -30.84 9.29 -17.85
C GLU A 104 -32.04 10.26 -17.85
N GLN A 105 -31.87 11.46 -17.29
CA GLN A 105 -32.90 12.51 -17.32
C GLN A 105 -33.20 12.99 -18.74
N GLU A 106 -32.17 13.26 -19.56
CA GLU A 106 -32.34 13.67 -20.95
C GLU A 106 -33.00 12.55 -21.79
N LEU A 107 -32.62 11.30 -21.57
CA LEU A 107 -33.26 10.15 -22.22
C LEU A 107 -34.76 10.07 -21.87
N ALA A 108 -35.11 10.23 -20.59
CA ALA A 108 -36.50 10.23 -20.13
C ALA A 108 -37.30 11.42 -20.72
N ALA A 109 -36.69 12.61 -20.77
CA ALA A 109 -37.30 13.80 -21.37
C ALA A 109 -37.55 13.61 -22.88
N SER A 110 -36.62 12.97 -23.60
CA SER A 110 -36.71 12.78 -25.06
C SER A 110 -37.95 12.01 -25.53
N VAL A 111 -38.58 11.23 -24.65
CA VAL A 111 -39.85 10.53 -24.93
C VAL A 111 -40.99 11.53 -25.18
N ASN A 112 -40.91 12.72 -24.58
CA ASN A 112 -41.93 13.76 -24.67
C ASN A 112 -41.68 14.78 -25.80
N ASP A 113 -40.60 14.64 -26.58
CA ASP A 113 -40.19 15.61 -27.62
C ASP A 113 -41.05 15.59 -28.89
N GLY A 114 -42.05 14.70 -28.99
CA GLY A 114 -42.97 14.64 -30.13
C GLY A 114 -42.28 14.44 -31.49
N ALA A 115 -42.81 15.01 -32.57
CA ALA A 115 -42.38 14.75 -33.96
C ALA A 115 -40.91 15.09 -34.28
N ILE A 116 -40.25 15.93 -33.46
CA ILE A 116 -38.83 16.31 -33.64
C ILE A 116 -37.89 15.14 -33.32
N SER A 117 -38.27 14.24 -32.42
CA SER A 117 -37.49 13.05 -32.05
C SER A 117 -37.36 11.99 -33.16
N VAL A 118 -38.22 12.06 -34.20
CA VAL A 118 -38.25 11.11 -35.32
C VAL A 118 -37.15 11.39 -36.36
N GLY A 119 -36.65 12.63 -36.43
CA GLY A 119 -35.58 13.04 -37.36
C GLY A 119 -34.16 12.69 -36.90
N PHE A 120 -33.95 12.54 -35.58
CA PHE A 120 -32.64 12.25 -34.97
C PHE A 120 -32.28 10.75 -34.93
N ARG A 121 -33.23 9.84 -35.22
CA ARG A 121 -33.02 8.38 -35.22
C ARG A 121 -32.51 7.80 -36.56
N LYS A 122 -32.07 8.64 -37.50
CA LYS A 122 -31.48 8.20 -38.78
C LYS A 122 -29.96 8.27 -38.77
#